data_AF-A0AAJ1NFK4-F1
#
_entry.id   AF-A0AAJ1NFK4-F1
#
_cell.length_a   1.000
_cell.length_b   1.000
_cell.length_c   1.000
_cell.angle_alpha   90.00
_cell.angle_beta   90.00
_cell.angle_gamma   90.00
#
_symmetry.space_group_name_H-M   'P 1'
#
loop_
_entity.id
_entity.type
_entity.pdbx_description
1 polymer ?
#
loop_
_entity_poly.entity_id
_entity_poly.type
_entity_poly.pdbx_seq_one_letter_code
_entity_poly.pdbx_strand_id
1 'polypeptide(L)'
;FRAPLAHASVIPRAKNNNLPIWRAVGGPPASAIKAGRAGVPMMITTLGGPAINFKVSVDAYREAAVQSGFDSASLPVATTSLFYTAKNSQDALSEYYPHINAGMLTLRGGGYPKQQFTNAIDYRDALMVGSPQQIIEKMLYQY
;
A
#
# COMPACT_ATOMS: atom_id res chain seq x y z
N PHE A 1 39.80 12.32 4.63
CA PHE A 1 39.04 11.05 4.72
C PHE A 1 38.52 10.87 6.14
N ARG A 2 37.30 10.35 6.32
CA ARG A 2 36.77 9.94 7.65
C ARG A 2 37.17 8.49 7.91
N ALA A 3 37.64 8.19 9.11
CA ALA A 3 37.93 6.83 9.53
C ALA A 3 36.65 5.96 9.52
N PRO A 4 36.77 4.64 9.24
CA PRO A 4 35.63 3.73 9.27
C PRO A 4 35.04 3.63 10.67
N LEU A 5 33.73 3.39 10.76
CA LEU A 5 33.07 3.09 12.02
C LEU A 5 33.34 1.62 12.39
N ALA A 6 34.22 1.40 13.37
CA ALA A 6 34.46 0.10 13.97
C ALA A 6 33.72 0.03 15.32
N HIS A 7 32.76 -0.91 15.46
CA HIS A 7 32.01 -1.17 16.70
C HIS A 7 31.37 0.08 17.35
N ALA A 8 31.02 1.09 16.54
CA ALA A 8 30.42 2.32 17.05
C ALA A 8 29.02 2.05 17.62
N SER A 9 28.72 2.67 18.76
CA SER A 9 27.39 2.59 19.37
C SER A 9 26.40 3.53 18.69
N VAL A 10 25.22 3.01 18.34
CA VAL A 10 24.09 3.82 17.85
C VAL A 10 23.32 4.32 19.07
N ILE A 11 23.35 5.64 19.31
CA ILE A 11 22.66 6.29 20.42
C ILE A 11 21.80 7.48 19.92
N PRO A 12 20.64 7.74 20.54
CA PRO A 12 20.01 6.95 21.62
C PRO A 12 19.45 5.61 21.12
N ARG A 13 19.24 4.66 22.04
CA ARG A 13 18.62 3.36 21.74
C ARG A 13 17.10 3.47 21.71
N ALA A 14 16.45 2.59 20.95
CA ALA A 14 15.00 2.47 20.96
C ALA A 14 14.49 2.17 22.38
N LYS A 15 13.39 2.81 22.77
CA LYS A 15 12.71 2.54 24.03
C LYS A 15 12.30 1.05 24.05
N ASN A 16 12.55 0.37 25.17
CA ASN A 16 12.31 -1.08 25.35
C ASN A 16 13.10 -1.98 24.38
N ASN A 17 14.18 -1.48 23.78
CA ASN A 17 15.00 -2.19 22.80
C ASN A 17 14.18 -2.75 21.61
N ASN A 18 13.04 -2.12 21.31
CA ASN A 18 12.15 -2.53 20.24
C ASN A 18 11.67 -1.29 19.47
N LEU A 19 11.71 -1.38 18.14
CA LEU A 19 11.15 -0.38 17.25
C LEU A 19 10.33 -1.14 16.19
N PRO A 20 9.01 -0.90 16.06
CA PRO A 20 8.23 -1.54 15.02
C PRO A 20 8.73 -1.13 13.64
N ILE A 21 9.16 -2.12 12.83
CA ILE A 21 9.65 -1.90 11.47
C ILE A 21 8.66 -2.53 10.50
N TRP A 22 8.12 -1.72 9.60
CA TRP A 22 7.22 -2.15 8.54
C TRP A 22 7.92 -2.07 7.19
N ARG A 23 7.63 -3.01 6.31
CA ARG A 23 8.11 -2.97 4.93
C ARG A 23 7.01 -2.48 3.99
N ALA A 24 7.25 -1.32 3.39
CA ALA A 24 6.43 -0.86 2.27
C ALA A 24 6.72 -1.70 1.02
N VAL A 25 5.65 -2.16 0.35
CA VAL A 25 5.73 -2.96 -0.88
C VAL A 25 4.81 -2.39 -1.95
N GLY A 26 5.19 -2.59 -3.21
CA GLY A 26 4.38 -2.25 -4.38
C GLY A 26 3.72 -3.48 -5.00
N GLY A 27 3.23 -3.32 -6.23
CA GLY A 27 2.52 -4.38 -6.97
C GLY A 27 3.29 -5.69 -7.15
N PRO A 28 4.56 -5.69 -7.61
CA PRO A 28 5.30 -6.94 -7.83
C PRO A 28 5.61 -7.70 -6.52
N PRO A 29 5.49 -9.05 -6.52
CA PRO A 29 5.57 -9.85 -5.30
C PRO A 29 6.99 -9.94 -4.72
N ALA A 30 8.04 -9.60 -5.48
CA ALA A 30 9.43 -9.72 -5.02
C ALA A 30 9.71 -8.97 -3.71
N SER A 31 9.12 -7.78 -3.52
CA SER A 31 9.27 -7.01 -2.28
C SER A 31 8.46 -7.61 -1.13
N ALA A 32 7.29 -8.19 -1.43
CA ALA A 32 6.42 -8.87 -0.48
C ALA A 32 7.07 -10.16 0.05
N ILE A 33 7.67 -10.97 -0.84
CA ILE A 33 8.42 -12.18 -0.47
C ILE A 33 9.57 -11.83 0.49
N LYS A 34 10.31 -10.74 0.23
CA LYS A 34 11.38 -10.31 1.13
C LYS A 34 10.87 -9.80 2.49
N ALA A 35 9.64 -9.28 2.56
CA ALA A 35 9.01 -8.94 3.84
C ALA A 35 8.67 -10.23 4.63
N GLY A 36 8.11 -11.23 3.96
CA GLY A 36 7.74 -12.51 4.57
C GLY A 36 8.94 -13.26 5.11
N ARG A 37 10.03 -13.33 4.32
CA ARG A 37 11.31 -13.92 4.75
C ARG A 37 11.94 -13.23 5.96
N ALA A 38 11.65 -11.95 6.16
CA ALA A 38 12.17 -11.19 7.29
C ALA A 38 11.25 -11.26 8.53
N GLY A 39 10.05 -11.85 8.41
CA GLY A 39 9.10 -11.91 9.51
C GLY A 39 8.63 -10.55 10.00
N VAL A 40 8.56 -9.55 9.11
CA VAL A 40 8.14 -8.19 9.46
C VAL A 40 6.74 -7.87 8.91
N PRO A 41 5.97 -7.00 9.59
CA PRO A 41 4.75 -6.43 9.04
C PRO A 41 4.90 -5.83 7.64
N MET A 42 3.85 -5.92 6.84
CA MET A 42 3.85 -5.44 5.45
C MET A 42 2.79 -4.36 5.23
N MET A 43 3.17 -3.32 4.50
CA MET A 43 2.24 -2.29 4.01
C MET A 43 2.25 -2.25 2.48
N ILE A 44 1.13 -2.59 1.84
CA ILE A 44 1.00 -2.66 0.38
C ILE A 44 0.34 -1.41 -0.18
N THR A 45 1.02 -0.75 -1.13
CA THR A 45 0.48 0.42 -1.81
C THR A 45 -0.35 0.03 -3.04
N THR A 46 -1.61 0.46 -3.07
CA THR A 46 -2.54 0.25 -4.18
C THR A 46 -2.81 1.58 -4.90
N LEU A 47 -2.42 1.68 -6.17
CA LEU A 47 -2.54 2.92 -6.98
C LEU A 47 -3.68 2.87 -8.01
N GLY A 48 -4.69 2.04 -7.72
CA GLY A 48 -5.88 1.81 -8.52
C GLY A 48 -5.91 0.51 -9.31
N GLY A 49 -7.02 0.32 -10.01
CA GLY A 49 -7.36 -0.95 -10.65
C GLY A 49 -8.00 -1.94 -9.66
N PRO A 50 -8.40 -3.13 -10.14
CA PRO A 50 -9.06 -4.14 -9.31
C PRO A 50 -8.23 -4.52 -8.07
N ALA A 51 -8.82 -4.43 -6.88
CA ALA A 51 -8.15 -4.73 -5.62
C ALA A 51 -7.65 -6.19 -5.55
N ILE A 52 -8.35 -7.11 -6.23
CA ILE A 52 -7.95 -8.52 -6.34
C ILE A 52 -6.54 -8.70 -6.94
N ASN A 53 -6.07 -7.76 -7.76
CA ASN A 53 -4.74 -7.83 -8.37
C ASN A 53 -3.61 -7.76 -7.33
N PHE A 54 -3.87 -7.22 -6.14
CA PHE A 54 -2.89 -7.12 -5.06
C PHE A 54 -2.84 -8.36 -4.17
N LYS A 55 -3.84 -9.27 -4.28
CA LYS A 55 -3.92 -10.50 -3.50
C LYS A 55 -2.69 -11.40 -3.70
N VAL A 56 -2.16 -11.49 -4.93
CA VAL A 56 -0.98 -12.30 -5.24
C VAL A 56 0.24 -11.92 -4.39
N SER A 57 0.42 -10.63 -4.10
CA SER A 57 1.53 -10.15 -3.26
C SER A 57 1.29 -10.44 -1.79
N VAL A 58 0.04 -10.40 -1.32
CA VAL A 58 -0.32 -10.82 0.04
C VAL A 58 -0.09 -12.33 0.21
N ASP A 59 -0.54 -13.14 -0.74
CA ASP A 59 -0.38 -14.60 -0.68
C ASP A 59 1.12 -14.98 -0.70
N ALA A 60 1.92 -14.38 -1.60
CA ALA A 60 3.36 -14.61 -1.66
C ALA A 60 4.10 -14.16 -0.38
N TYR A 61 3.62 -13.10 0.27
CA TYR A 61 4.14 -12.66 1.57
C TYR A 61 3.86 -13.70 2.67
N ARG A 62 2.61 -14.19 2.76
CA ARG A 62 2.21 -15.20 3.75
C ARG A 62 2.97 -16.50 3.56
N GLU A 63 3.08 -16.98 2.32
CA GLU A 63 3.83 -18.19 1.99
C GLU A 63 5.30 -18.07 2.38
N ALA A 64 5.95 -16.95 2.03
CA ALA A 64 7.34 -16.72 2.36
C ALA A 64 7.60 -16.64 3.87
N ALA A 65 6.64 -16.12 4.65
CA ALA A 65 6.71 -16.10 6.11
C ALA A 65 6.67 -17.52 6.70
N VAL A 66 5.72 -18.35 6.26
CA VAL A 66 5.61 -19.75 6.69
C VAL A 66 6.88 -20.54 6.34
N GLN A 67 7.38 -20.41 5.11
CA GLN A 67 8.62 -21.07 4.67
C GLN A 67 9.86 -20.65 5.49
N SER A 68 9.82 -19.47 6.12
CA SER A 68 10.90 -18.93 6.94
C SER A 68 10.69 -19.16 8.44
N GLY A 69 9.68 -19.94 8.83
CA GLY A 69 9.41 -20.32 10.22
C GLY A 69 8.64 -19.29 11.04
N PHE A 70 8.04 -18.27 10.41
CA PHE A 70 7.19 -17.30 11.09
C PHE A 70 5.73 -17.72 11.08
N ASP A 71 5.01 -17.44 12.17
CA ASP A 71 3.55 -17.52 12.16
C ASP A 71 2.98 -16.40 11.30
N SER A 72 2.53 -16.76 10.09
CA SER A 72 1.97 -15.79 9.17
C SER A 72 0.69 -15.13 9.68
N ALA A 73 -0.08 -15.74 10.60
CA ALA A 73 -1.30 -15.12 11.14
C ALA A 73 -0.98 -13.97 12.11
N SER A 74 0.16 -14.03 12.80
CA SER A 74 0.62 -12.99 13.72
C SER A 74 1.14 -11.72 13.03
N LEU A 75 1.46 -11.81 11.73
CA LEU A 75 2.05 -10.71 10.98
C LEU A 75 0.97 -9.79 10.40
N PRO A 76 0.86 -8.52 10.81
CA PRO A 76 -0.16 -7.64 10.27
C PRO A 76 0.15 -7.20 8.83
N VAL A 77 -0.90 -7.05 8.04
CA VAL A 77 -0.86 -6.50 6.68
C VAL A 77 -1.75 -5.25 6.66
N ALA A 78 -1.23 -4.17 6.10
CA ALA A 78 -1.97 -2.94 5.89
C ALA A 78 -1.99 -2.57 4.40
N THR A 79 -3.09 -1.99 3.94
CA THR A 79 -3.19 -1.40 2.60
C THR A 79 -3.07 0.12 2.69
N THR A 80 -2.55 0.74 1.64
CA THR A 80 -2.49 2.21 1.49
C THR A 80 -2.94 2.55 0.09
N SER A 81 -3.92 3.43 -0.03
CA SER A 81 -4.48 3.86 -1.30
C SER A 81 -4.60 5.38 -1.35
N LEU A 82 -4.69 5.91 -2.57
CA LEU A 82 -5.12 7.29 -2.77
C LEU A 82 -6.59 7.42 -2.40
N PHE A 83 -6.91 8.48 -1.68
CA PHE A 83 -8.22 8.69 -1.07
C PHE A 83 -8.78 10.06 -1.45
N TYR A 84 -10.06 10.07 -1.85
CA TYR A 84 -10.85 11.29 -1.97
C TYR A 84 -12.33 10.96 -1.80
N THR A 85 -13.07 11.74 -1.03
CA THR A 85 -14.50 11.55 -0.88
C THR A 85 -15.26 12.87 -1.02
N ALA A 86 -16.43 12.78 -1.66
CA ALA A 86 -17.36 13.88 -1.83
C ALA A 86 -18.79 13.38 -1.59
N LYS A 87 -19.78 14.28 -1.63
CA LYS A 87 -21.17 13.94 -1.32
C LYS A 87 -21.72 12.80 -2.20
N ASN A 88 -21.34 12.77 -3.47
CA ASN A 88 -21.68 11.71 -4.42
C ASN A 88 -20.46 11.33 -5.30
N SER A 89 -20.60 10.25 -6.07
CA SER A 89 -19.51 9.72 -6.89
C SER A 89 -19.09 10.65 -8.04
N GLN A 90 -20.05 11.37 -8.64
CA GLN A 90 -19.77 12.28 -9.75
C GLN A 90 -18.92 13.47 -9.29
N ASP A 91 -19.26 14.05 -8.14
CA ASP A 91 -18.48 15.11 -7.49
C ASP A 91 -17.06 14.58 -7.20
N ALA A 92 -16.95 13.42 -6.55
CA ALA A 92 -15.65 12.83 -6.20
C ALA A 92 -14.73 12.60 -7.41
N LEU A 93 -15.29 12.10 -8.53
CA LEU A 93 -14.53 11.90 -9.76
C LEU A 93 -14.13 13.23 -10.41
N SER A 94 -15.06 14.17 -10.53
CA SER A 94 -14.82 15.44 -11.22
C SER A 94 -13.81 16.31 -10.48
N GLU A 95 -13.93 16.38 -9.15
CA GLU A 95 -13.07 17.17 -8.28
C GLU A 95 -11.66 16.59 -8.19
N TYR A 96 -11.52 15.25 -8.12
CA TYR A 96 -10.23 14.63 -7.84
C TYR A 96 -9.37 14.36 -9.09
N TYR A 97 -9.98 14.12 -10.25
CA TYR A 97 -9.22 13.78 -11.48
C TYR A 97 -8.12 14.79 -11.82
N PRO A 98 -8.34 16.13 -11.76
CA PRO A 98 -7.28 17.10 -12.05
C PRO A 98 -6.06 16.93 -11.15
N HIS A 99 -6.26 16.59 -9.86
CA HIS A 99 -5.19 16.46 -8.87
C HIS A 99 -4.38 15.18 -9.06
N ILE A 100 -5.04 14.02 -9.22
CA ILE A 100 -4.35 12.76 -9.45
C ILE A 100 -3.63 12.76 -10.81
N ASN A 101 -4.23 13.36 -11.84
CA ASN A 101 -3.62 13.49 -13.15
C ASN A 101 -2.37 14.39 -13.11
N ALA A 102 -2.46 15.56 -12.50
CA ALA A 102 -1.31 16.46 -12.33
C ALA A 102 -0.19 15.78 -11.51
N GLY A 103 -0.54 15.12 -10.41
CA GLY A 103 0.43 14.38 -9.59
C GLY A 103 1.16 13.29 -10.38
N MET A 104 0.44 12.50 -11.18
CA MET A 104 1.08 11.47 -12.02
C MET A 104 1.91 12.05 -13.15
N LEU A 105 1.47 13.15 -13.77
CA LEU A 105 2.28 13.88 -14.76
C LEU A 105 3.62 14.32 -14.15
N THR A 106 3.62 14.88 -12.95
CA THR A 106 4.84 15.29 -12.26
C THR A 106 5.72 14.09 -11.89
N LEU A 107 5.15 13.00 -11.41
CA LEU A 107 5.91 11.85 -10.92
C LEU A 107 6.44 10.94 -12.02
N ARG A 108 5.71 10.80 -13.13
CA ARG A 108 5.96 9.77 -14.16
C ARG A 108 6.03 10.31 -15.59
N GLY A 109 5.78 11.60 -15.80
CA GLY A 109 5.70 12.21 -17.13
C GLY A 109 4.44 11.84 -17.92
N GLY A 110 3.56 10.99 -17.37
CA GLY A 110 2.30 10.57 -17.97
C GLY A 110 1.12 10.80 -17.03
N GLY A 111 -0.01 11.22 -17.59
CA GLY A 111 -1.25 11.42 -16.83
C GLY A 111 -1.84 10.14 -16.27
N TYR A 112 -2.74 10.27 -15.29
CA TYR A 112 -3.49 9.12 -14.81
C TYR A 112 -4.53 8.73 -15.89
N PRO A 113 -4.63 7.46 -16.31
CA PRO A 113 -5.54 7.09 -17.40
C PRO A 113 -7.00 7.38 -17.05
N LYS A 114 -7.66 8.27 -17.80
CA LYS A 114 -9.03 8.71 -17.52
C LYS A 114 -10.02 7.55 -17.44
N GLN A 115 -9.93 6.60 -18.36
CA GLN A 115 -10.79 5.40 -18.39
C GLN A 115 -10.59 4.50 -17.16
N GLN A 116 -9.36 4.41 -16.65
CA GLN A 116 -9.09 3.70 -15.40
C GLN A 116 -9.68 4.46 -14.22
N PHE A 117 -9.51 5.78 -14.20
CA PHE A 117 -10.01 6.62 -13.11
C PHE A 117 -11.54 6.59 -13.01
N THR A 118 -12.27 6.56 -14.13
CA THR A 118 -13.73 6.46 -14.10
C THR A 118 -14.23 5.17 -13.47
N ASN A 119 -13.42 4.10 -13.45
CA ASN A 119 -13.76 2.84 -12.79
C ASN A 119 -13.54 2.88 -11.27
N ALA A 120 -12.96 3.97 -10.73
CA ALA A 120 -12.71 4.09 -9.30
C ALA A 120 -13.98 4.04 -8.44
N ILE A 121 -15.18 4.24 -9.02
CA ILE A 121 -16.46 4.13 -8.32
C ILE A 121 -16.90 2.68 -8.05
N ASP A 122 -16.29 1.69 -8.72
CA ASP A 122 -16.54 0.27 -8.46
C ASP A 122 -16.00 -0.08 -7.07
N TYR A 123 -16.82 -0.73 -6.24
CA TYR A 123 -16.41 -1.13 -4.89
C TYR A 123 -15.22 -2.11 -4.89
N ARG A 124 -14.95 -2.76 -6.03
CA ARG A 124 -13.81 -3.68 -6.22
C ARG A 124 -12.54 -2.97 -6.66
N ASP A 125 -12.58 -1.68 -6.99
CA ASP A 125 -11.39 -0.91 -7.33
C ASP A 125 -10.63 -0.48 -6.08
N ALA A 126 -9.31 -0.55 -6.14
CA ALA A 126 -8.43 -0.25 -5.02
C ALA A 126 -8.28 1.26 -4.74
N LEU A 127 -8.57 2.16 -5.70
CA LEU A 127 -8.66 3.59 -5.41
C LEU A 127 -9.81 3.86 -4.44
N MET A 128 -9.54 4.62 -3.39
CA MET A 128 -10.55 5.00 -2.40
C MET A 128 -11.18 6.34 -2.81
N VAL A 129 -11.83 6.36 -3.98
CA VAL A 129 -12.50 7.56 -4.54
C VAL A 129 -13.99 7.30 -4.70
N GLY A 130 -14.83 8.14 -4.08
CA GLY A 130 -16.29 8.02 -4.20
C GLY A 130 -17.06 8.69 -3.05
N SER A 131 -18.34 8.37 -2.94
CA SER A 131 -19.15 8.78 -1.78
C SER A 131 -18.70 8.06 -0.50
N PRO A 132 -19.02 8.58 0.71
CA PRO A 132 -18.69 7.90 1.96
C PRO A 132 -19.19 6.44 2.01
N GLN A 133 -20.38 6.18 1.46
CA GLN A 133 -20.94 4.83 1.38
C GLN A 133 -20.09 3.90 0.50
N GLN A 134 -19.61 4.39 -0.65
CA GLN A 134 -18.72 3.60 -1.52
C GLN A 134 -17.36 3.35 -0.86
N ILE A 135 -16.83 4.32 -0.10
CA ILE A 135 -15.60 4.13 0.68
C ILE A 135 -15.79 2.99 1.69
N ILE A 136 -16.92 2.94 2.39
CA ILE A 136 -17.25 1.86 3.32
C ILE A 136 -17.31 0.51 2.59
N GLU A 137 -18.03 0.43 1.46
CA GLU A 137 -18.13 -0.79 0.65
C GLU A 137 -16.77 -1.30 0.18
N LYS A 138 -15.88 -0.39 -0.24
CA LYS A 138 -14.50 -0.71 -0.62
C LYS A 138 -13.67 -1.24 0.54
N MET A 139 -13.82 -0.66 1.74
CA MET A 139 -13.14 -1.16 2.95
C MET A 139 -13.63 -2.56 3.31
N LEU A 140 -14.95 -2.79 3.27
CA LEU A 140 -15.55 -4.10 3.56
C LEU A 140 -15.14 -5.16 2.54
N TYR A 141 -15.01 -4.81 1.26
CA TYR A 141 -14.56 -5.75 0.23
C TYR A 141 -13.08 -6.17 0.39
N GLN A 142 -12.24 -5.28 0.95
CA GLN A 142 -10.81 -5.51 1.11
C GLN A 142 -10.43 -6.11 2.48
N TYR A 143 -11.38 -6.22 3.40
CA TYR A 143 -11.21 -6.80 4.74
C TYR A 143 -11.29 -8.33 4.69
#